data_AF-A0AA37EXA0-F1
#
_entry.id   AF-A0AA37EXA0-F1
#
_cell.length_a   1.000
_cell.length_b   1.000
_cell.length_c   1.000
_cell.angle_alpha   90.00
_cell.angle_beta   90.00
_cell.angle_gamma   90.00
#
_symmetry.space_group_name_H-M   'P 1'
#
loop_
_entity.id
_entity.type
_entity.pdbx_description
1 polymer ?
#
loop_
_entity_poly.entity_id
_entity_poly.type
_entity_poly.pdbx_seq_one_letter_code
_entity_poly.pdbx_strand_id
1 'polypeptide(L)'
;MWNYSEKVKQHFFQPKNAKAVDHANAIGDVGSISCGDALRLSLKVNPDSDVIEDAGFQTFGCGSAIASSSALTEMIIGQTIDQVMRISNQDIVDFLDGLPPEKMHCSVMGMEALHAAVAQYRGEEVAEEHEEGELICKCFAIDDALIKRVVSQNNLETLDEVINYTKAGGACAACHEKIEWVLEECLGTPLADPIVTPASPSKANTIVGKIRLIEQALEQVRPQLQADGGDVQLSDVEDDMVFVSLTGACNGCGLSGATLAMIEQKISAVLGETITVYPTGAASLA
;
A
#
# COMPACT_ATOMS: atom_id res chain seq x y z
N MET A 1 -9.89 -0.83 -31.58
CA MET A 1 -8.50 -1.28 -31.77
C MET A 1 -7.62 -0.11 -31.41
N TRP A 2 -6.73 -0.26 -30.43
CA TRP A 2 -5.86 0.83 -29.96
C TRP A 2 -4.94 1.31 -31.07
N ASN A 3 -4.61 2.61 -31.09
CA ASN A 3 -3.70 3.16 -32.08
C ASN A 3 -2.26 3.07 -31.55
N TYR A 4 -1.57 1.98 -31.89
CA TYR A 4 -0.16 1.79 -31.52
C TYR A 4 0.76 2.42 -32.57
N SER A 5 1.87 2.98 -32.09
CA SER A 5 2.99 3.40 -32.95
C SER A 5 3.57 2.20 -33.70
N GLU A 6 4.27 2.47 -34.80
CA GLU A 6 5.00 1.41 -35.52
C GLU A 6 6.10 0.79 -34.66
N LYS A 7 6.72 1.58 -33.78
CA LYS A 7 7.76 1.10 -32.87
C LYS A 7 7.19 0.13 -31.83
N VAL A 8 6.03 0.42 -31.25
CA VAL A 8 5.32 -0.53 -30.38
C VAL A 8 5.03 -1.84 -31.10
N LYS A 9 4.51 -1.78 -32.34
CA LYS A 9 4.24 -2.97 -33.15
C LYS A 9 5.52 -3.76 -33.41
N GLN A 10 6.62 -3.09 -33.74
CA GLN A 10 7.91 -3.73 -33.98
C GLN A 10 8.42 -4.47 -32.74
N HIS A 11 8.44 -3.82 -31.58
CA HIS A 11 8.89 -4.44 -30.34
C HIS A 11 7.96 -5.56 -29.86
N PHE A 12 6.67 -5.54 -30.25
CA PHE A 12 5.75 -6.64 -30.01
C PHE A 12 6.00 -7.83 -30.94
N PHE A 13 6.12 -7.62 -32.26
CA PHE A 13 6.28 -8.71 -33.23
C PHE A 13 7.70 -9.27 -33.28
N GLN A 14 8.71 -8.47 -32.95
CA GLN A 14 10.12 -8.83 -32.94
C GLN A 14 10.81 -8.29 -31.67
N PRO A 15 10.44 -8.80 -30.48
CA PRO A 15 10.98 -8.32 -29.23
C PRO A 15 12.49 -8.53 -29.15
N LYS A 16 13.21 -7.58 -28.56
CA LYS A 16 14.63 -7.69 -28.26
C LYS A 16 14.82 -8.22 -26.86
N ASN A 17 15.79 -9.12 -26.67
CA ASN A 17 16.17 -9.64 -25.36
C ASN A 17 15.05 -10.34 -24.58
N ALA A 18 14.08 -10.94 -25.27
CA ALA A 18 13.09 -11.83 -24.68
C ALA A 18 13.75 -13.18 -24.32
N LYS A 19 14.51 -13.20 -23.22
CA LYS A 19 15.31 -14.34 -22.73
C LYS A 19 15.55 -14.21 -21.23
N ALA A 20 15.87 -15.34 -20.58
CA ALA A 20 16.57 -15.30 -19.31
C ALA A 20 18.04 -14.92 -19.56
N VAL A 21 18.67 -14.22 -18.62
CA VAL A 21 20.09 -13.87 -18.69
C VAL A 21 20.90 -14.87 -17.88
N ASP A 22 21.91 -15.47 -18.51
CA ASP A 22 22.83 -16.40 -17.85
C ASP A 22 23.68 -15.67 -16.81
N HIS A 23 23.76 -16.24 -15.61
CA HIS A 23 24.49 -15.65 -14.48
C HIS A 23 24.03 -14.22 -14.13
N ALA A 24 22.75 -13.92 -14.30
CA ALA A 24 22.17 -12.67 -13.83
C ALA A 24 22.44 -12.50 -12.32
N ASN A 25 22.89 -11.31 -11.94
CA ASN A 25 23.16 -10.90 -10.56
C ASN A 25 22.25 -9.77 -10.08
N ALA A 26 21.22 -9.44 -10.87
CA ALA A 26 20.17 -8.49 -10.55
C ALA A 26 18.86 -8.97 -11.20
N ILE A 27 17.81 -9.17 -10.40
CA ILE A 27 16.53 -9.70 -10.82
C ILE A 27 15.43 -8.86 -10.16
N GLY A 28 14.52 -8.36 -10.99
CA GLY A 28 13.33 -7.64 -10.55
C GLY A 28 12.09 -8.37 -11.01
N ASP A 29 11.27 -8.80 -10.07
CA ASP A 29 9.97 -9.43 -10.31
C ASP A 29 8.84 -8.49 -9.88
N VAL A 30 7.90 -8.23 -10.78
CA VAL A 30 6.72 -7.39 -10.52
C VAL A 30 5.47 -8.00 -11.12
N GLY A 31 4.32 -7.64 -10.53
CA GLY A 31 3.02 -8.15 -10.95
C GLY A 31 2.79 -9.61 -10.55
N SER A 32 1.70 -10.19 -11.08
CA SER A 32 1.29 -11.55 -10.77
C SER A 32 0.57 -12.20 -11.95
N ILE A 33 0.84 -13.48 -12.18
CA ILE A 33 0.13 -14.26 -13.20
C ILE A 33 -1.38 -14.26 -12.91
N SER A 34 -1.78 -14.21 -11.64
CA SER A 34 -3.18 -14.15 -11.22
C SER A 34 -3.89 -12.87 -11.67
N CYS A 35 -3.16 -11.75 -11.74
CA CYS A 35 -3.72 -10.45 -12.13
C CYS A 35 -3.60 -10.16 -13.64
N GLY A 36 -3.00 -11.10 -14.39
CA GLY A 36 -2.91 -11.09 -15.84
C GLY A 36 -1.69 -10.36 -16.41
N ASP A 37 -0.87 -9.72 -15.57
CA ASP A 37 0.40 -9.09 -15.97
C ASP A 37 1.49 -9.41 -14.94
N ALA A 38 2.61 -9.95 -15.40
CA ALA A 38 3.80 -10.23 -14.62
C ALA A 38 5.05 -10.01 -15.48
N LEU A 39 6.12 -9.49 -14.86
CA LEU A 39 7.39 -9.23 -15.52
C LEU A 39 8.54 -9.64 -14.60
N ARG A 40 9.40 -10.50 -15.12
CA ARG A 40 10.75 -10.74 -14.61
C ARG A 40 11.75 -10.01 -15.51
N LEU A 41 12.49 -9.07 -14.95
CA LEU A 41 13.65 -8.45 -15.58
C LEU A 41 14.91 -9.06 -14.96
N SER A 42 15.85 -9.48 -15.80
CA SER A 42 17.12 -10.08 -15.36
C SER A 42 18.27 -9.31 -15.98
N LEU A 43 19.21 -8.85 -15.17
CA LEU A 43 20.38 -8.09 -15.58
C LEU A 43 21.65 -8.81 -15.15
N LYS A 44 22.68 -8.69 -15.98
CA LYS A 44 24.06 -9.01 -15.64
C LYS A 44 24.82 -7.70 -15.53
N VAL A 45 25.16 -7.33 -14.30
CA VAL A 45 25.86 -6.10 -13.94
C VAL A 45 27.32 -6.42 -13.64
N ASN A 46 28.23 -5.64 -14.17
CA ASN A 46 29.65 -5.75 -13.86
C ASN A 46 29.93 -5.15 -12.47
N PRO A 47 30.41 -5.93 -11.48
CA PRO A 47 30.56 -5.47 -10.10
C PRO A 47 31.66 -4.40 -9.91
N ASP A 48 32.58 -4.26 -10.86
CA ASP A 48 33.67 -3.28 -10.76
C ASP A 48 33.30 -1.92 -11.38
N SER A 49 32.40 -1.91 -12.37
CA SER A 49 32.05 -0.70 -13.13
C SER A 49 30.59 -0.29 -13.01
N ASP A 50 29.76 -1.12 -12.38
CA ASP A 50 28.30 -0.99 -12.30
C ASP A 50 27.60 -0.88 -13.66
N VAL A 51 28.25 -1.31 -14.75
CA VAL A 51 27.67 -1.33 -16.10
C VAL A 51 26.83 -2.58 -16.31
N ILE A 52 25.64 -2.43 -16.88
CA ILE A 52 24.79 -3.54 -17.32
C ILE A 52 25.36 -4.12 -18.62
N GLU A 53 25.93 -5.32 -18.55
CA GLU A 53 26.56 -6.01 -19.69
C GLU A 53 25.53 -6.76 -20.54
N ASP A 54 24.50 -7.32 -19.91
CA ASP A 54 23.39 -8.01 -20.59
C ASP A 54 22.10 -7.79 -19.79
N ALA A 55 20.98 -7.73 -20.49
CA ALA A 55 19.66 -7.63 -19.91
C ALA A 55 18.70 -8.54 -20.68
N GLY A 56 17.68 -9.03 -20.01
CA GLY A 56 16.66 -9.86 -20.60
C GLY A 56 15.39 -9.82 -19.79
N PHE A 57 14.28 -10.15 -20.43
CA PHE A 57 12.98 -10.17 -19.78
C PHE A 57 12.20 -11.44 -20.08
N GLN A 58 11.33 -11.79 -19.13
CA GLN A 58 10.27 -12.78 -19.28
C GLN A 58 8.99 -12.15 -18.77
N THR A 59 7.99 -12.00 -19.62
CA THR A 59 6.72 -11.36 -19.25
C THR A 59 5.53 -12.23 -19.63
N PHE A 60 4.53 -12.23 -18.76
CA PHE A 60 3.19 -12.69 -19.05
C PHE A 60 2.30 -11.45 -19.03
N GLY A 61 1.68 -11.09 -20.16
CA GLY A 61 0.90 -9.87 -20.22
C GLY A 61 0.46 -9.52 -21.64
N CYS A 62 -0.08 -8.32 -21.80
CA CYS A 62 -0.53 -7.83 -23.10
C CYS A 62 0.64 -7.44 -24.03
N GLY A 63 0.35 -7.20 -25.32
CA GLY A 63 1.38 -6.82 -26.29
C GLY A 63 2.15 -5.54 -25.92
N SER A 64 1.52 -4.61 -25.19
CA SER A 64 2.19 -3.41 -24.66
C SER A 64 3.20 -3.72 -23.56
N ALA A 65 2.96 -4.75 -22.74
CA ALA A 65 3.92 -5.21 -21.73
C ALA A 65 5.18 -5.81 -22.39
N ILE A 66 4.99 -6.60 -23.44
CA ILE A 66 6.10 -7.15 -24.25
C ILE A 66 6.89 -6.01 -24.90
N ALA A 67 6.20 -5.06 -25.54
CA ALA A 67 6.86 -3.93 -26.20
C ALA A 67 7.64 -3.04 -25.22
N SER A 68 7.05 -2.73 -24.06
CA SER A 68 7.69 -1.91 -23.01
C SER A 68 8.91 -2.61 -22.41
N SER A 69 8.81 -3.90 -22.12
CA SER A 69 9.95 -4.68 -21.59
C SER A 69 11.09 -4.81 -22.61
N SER A 70 10.73 -5.05 -23.87
CA SER A 70 11.67 -5.09 -25.00
C SER A 70 12.41 -3.76 -25.16
N ALA A 71 11.69 -2.64 -25.19
CA ALA A 71 12.27 -1.30 -25.25
C ALA A 71 13.19 -1.02 -24.06
N LEU A 72 12.72 -1.29 -22.84
CA LEU A 72 13.50 -1.09 -21.62
C LEU A 72 14.85 -1.82 -21.67
N THR A 73 14.88 -3.10 -22.09
CA THR A 73 16.15 -3.84 -22.17
C THR A 73 17.13 -3.23 -23.18
N GLU A 74 16.67 -2.69 -24.31
CA GLU A 74 17.55 -1.98 -25.24
C GLU A 74 18.06 -0.66 -24.67
N MET A 75 17.25 0.03 -23.87
CA MET A 75 17.64 1.29 -23.23
C MET A 75 18.75 1.05 -22.20
N ILE A 76 18.66 0.02 -21.37
CA ILE A 76 19.53 -0.13 -20.19
C ILE A 76 20.87 -0.84 -20.45
N ILE A 77 20.99 -1.64 -21.52
CA ILE A 77 22.25 -2.35 -21.83
C ILE A 77 23.35 -1.33 -22.14
N GLY A 78 24.50 -1.49 -21.49
CA GLY A 78 25.66 -0.60 -21.60
C GLY A 78 25.58 0.67 -20.73
N GLN A 79 24.51 0.86 -19.98
CA GLN A 79 24.39 1.94 -18.99
C GLN A 79 24.82 1.47 -17.59
N THR A 80 25.22 2.42 -16.75
CA THR A 80 25.51 2.17 -15.33
C THR A 80 24.22 2.11 -14.49
N ILE A 81 24.27 1.44 -13.34
CA ILE A 81 23.16 1.37 -12.38
C ILE A 81 22.61 2.77 -12.03
N ASP A 82 23.49 3.74 -11.79
CA ASP A 82 23.08 5.11 -11.45
C ASP A 82 22.42 5.87 -12.62
N GLN A 83 22.77 5.53 -13.86
CA GLN A 83 22.11 6.10 -15.03
C GLN A 83 20.71 5.53 -15.21
N VAL A 84 20.56 4.21 -15.09
CA VAL A 84 19.27 3.55 -15.31
C VAL A 84 18.26 3.87 -14.21
N MET A 85 18.70 4.18 -12.99
CA MET A 85 17.82 4.66 -11.91
C MET A 85 17.15 6.01 -12.20
N ARG A 86 17.56 6.72 -13.27
CA ARG A 86 16.90 7.95 -13.73
C ARG A 86 15.86 7.69 -14.82
N ILE A 87 15.78 6.47 -15.35
CA ILE A 87 14.81 6.10 -16.38
C ILE A 87 13.44 6.01 -15.75
N SER A 88 12.55 6.86 -16.23
CA SER A 88 11.13 6.88 -15.87
C SER A 88 10.31 5.99 -16.81
N ASN A 89 9.05 5.73 -16.45
CA ASN A 89 8.09 5.12 -17.35
C ASN A 89 7.85 5.98 -18.61
N GLN A 90 7.99 7.30 -18.50
CA GLN A 90 7.85 8.20 -19.64
C GLN A 90 9.00 8.05 -20.64
N ASP A 91 10.22 7.79 -20.18
CA ASP A 91 11.35 7.51 -21.08
C ASP A 91 11.11 6.24 -21.92
N ILE A 92 10.46 5.23 -21.34
CA ILE A 92 10.06 4.00 -22.06
C ILE A 92 8.98 4.33 -23.10
N VAL A 93 8.01 5.16 -22.73
CA VAL A 93 6.91 5.61 -23.62
C VAL A 93 7.48 6.43 -24.78
N ASP A 94 8.37 7.36 -24.50
CA ASP A 94 9.03 8.21 -25.48
C ASP A 94 9.92 7.37 -26.41
N PHE A 95 10.64 6.39 -25.85
CA PHE A 95 11.37 5.43 -26.66
C PHE A 95 10.43 4.68 -27.60
N LEU A 96 9.21 4.36 -27.21
CA LEU A 96 8.23 3.66 -28.04
C LEU A 96 7.45 4.57 -29.00
N ASP A 97 7.80 5.85 -29.13
CA ASP A 97 7.03 6.86 -29.89
C ASP A 97 5.57 6.98 -29.38
N GLY A 98 5.37 6.76 -28.08
CA GLY A 98 4.08 6.83 -27.40
C GLY A 98 3.42 5.48 -27.14
N LEU A 99 2.52 5.48 -26.15
CA LEU A 99 1.60 4.40 -25.83
C LEU A 99 0.18 4.96 -25.73
N PRO A 100 -0.86 4.17 -26.07
CA PRO A 100 -2.24 4.53 -25.77
C PRO A 100 -2.41 4.76 -24.26
N PRO A 101 -3.20 5.77 -23.83
CA PRO A 101 -3.41 6.07 -22.41
C PRO A 101 -3.78 4.83 -21.58
N GLU A 102 -4.65 3.99 -22.11
CA GLU A 102 -5.18 2.78 -21.45
C GLU A 102 -4.13 1.66 -21.28
N LYS A 103 -2.91 1.90 -21.75
CA LYS A 103 -1.77 0.98 -21.69
C LYS A 103 -0.57 1.56 -20.95
N MET A 104 -0.70 2.72 -20.31
CA MET A 104 0.41 3.35 -19.59
C MET A 104 0.94 2.50 -18.43
N HIS A 105 0.11 1.67 -17.77
CA HIS A 105 0.62 0.76 -16.73
C HIS A 105 1.72 -0.20 -17.22
N CYS A 106 1.80 -0.50 -18.52
CA CYS A 106 2.84 -1.37 -19.06
C CYS A 106 4.24 -0.74 -18.99
N SER A 107 4.33 0.60 -19.11
CA SER A 107 5.61 1.30 -18.93
C SER A 107 5.95 1.48 -17.45
N VAL A 108 4.95 1.71 -16.60
CA VAL A 108 5.12 1.74 -15.13
C VAL A 108 5.69 0.41 -14.64
N MET A 109 5.07 -0.71 -15.02
CA MET A 109 5.55 -2.04 -14.63
C MET A 109 7.00 -2.30 -15.07
N GLY A 110 7.40 -1.83 -16.27
CA GLY A 110 8.78 -1.94 -16.73
C GLY A 110 9.76 -1.18 -15.81
N MET A 111 9.44 0.06 -15.48
CA MET A 111 10.24 0.88 -14.55
C MET A 111 10.32 0.25 -13.15
N GLU A 112 9.21 -0.28 -12.62
CA GLU A 112 9.20 -0.95 -11.32
C GLU A 112 10.07 -2.21 -11.31
N ALA A 113 10.04 -3.00 -12.38
CA ALA A 113 10.92 -4.15 -12.53
C ALA A 113 12.40 -3.75 -12.55
N LEU A 114 12.72 -2.61 -13.19
CA LEU A 114 14.07 -2.05 -13.17
C LEU A 114 14.49 -1.65 -11.75
N HIS A 115 13.65 -0.91 -11.04
CA HIS A 115 13.94 -0.50 -9.66
C HIS A 115 14.12 -1.72 -8.74
N ALA A 116 13.25 -2.72 -8.85
CA ALA A 116 13.37 -3.97 -8.09
C ALA A 116 14.69 -4.71 -8.39
N ALA A 117 15.08 -4.79 -9.67
CA ALA A 117 16.35 -5.42 -10.05
C ALA A 117 17.56 -4.67 -9.49
N VAL A 118 17.55 -3.33 -9.54
CA VAL A 118 18.63 -2.50 -9.00
C VAL A 118 18.72 -2.60 -7.47
N ALA A 119 17.58 -2.56 -6.77
CA ALA A 119 17.54 -2.73 -5.32
C ALA A 119 18.12 -4.08 -4.90
N GLN A 120 17.72 -5.16 -5.59
CA GLN A 120 18.29 -6.49 -5.36
C GLN A 120 19.81 -6.50 -5.59
N TYR A 121 20.31 -5.90 -6.68
CA TYR A 121 21.73 -5.83 -6.98
C TYR A 121 22.54 -5.10 -5.89
N ARG A 122 22.00 -3.99 -5.37
CA ARG A 122 22.63 -3.21 -4.31
C ARG A 122 22.60 -3.91 -2.95
N GLY A 123 21.91 -5.04 -2.84
CA GLY A 123 21.68 -5.72 -1.56
C GLY A 123 20.86 -4.85 -0.61
N GLU A 124 20.09 -3.90 -1.15
CA GLU A 124 19.08 -3.21 -0.38
C GLU A 124 18.06 -4.26 0.01
N GLU A 125 17.76 -4.37 1.31
CA GLU A 125 16.57 -5.09 1.72
C GLU A 125 15.41 -4.35 1.07
N VAL A 126 14.89 -4.91 -0.02
CA VAL A 126 13.52 -4.65 -0.45
C VAL A 126 12.73 -5.19 0.72
N ALA A 127 12.47 -4.32 1.70
CA ALA A 127 12.00 -4.76 2.99
C ALA A 127 10.81 -5.69 2.76
N GLU A 128 10.92 -6.93 3.20
CA GLU A 128 9.74 -7.79 3.37
C GLU A 128 8.83 -7.22 4.48
N GLU A 129 9.15 -6.03 5.02
CA GLU A 129 8.18 -5.06 5.50
C GLU A 129 7.47 -4.41 4.31
N HIS A 130 6.66 -5.21 3.61
CA HIS A 130 5.45 -4.68 3.01
C HIS A 130 4.54 -4.21 4.17
N GLU A 131 4.83 -3.05 4.76
CA GLU A 131 3.80 -2.01 4.75
C GLU A 131 3.67 -1.56 3.27
N GLU A 132 3.24 -2.49 2.39
CA GLU A 132 2.34 -2.14 1.31
C GLU A 132 1.31 -1.29 2.02
N GLY A 133 1.19 -0.03 1.63
CA GLY A 133 0.21 0.81 2.27
C GLY A 133 -1.20 0.21 2.07
N GLU A 134 -2.25 0.92 2.45
CA GLU A 134 -3.58 0.31 2.45
C GLU A 134 -3.92 -0.31 1.08
N LEU A 135 -4.23 -1.61 1.06
CA LEU A 135 -4.60 -2.29 -0.18
C LEU A 135 -5.85 -1.64 -0.78
N ILE A 136 -5.67 -0.93 -1.89
CA ILE A 136 -6.74 -0.19 -2.57
C ILE A 136 -7.47 -1.11 -3.56
N CYS A 137 -6.74 -1.75 -4.47
CA CYS A 137 -7.32 -2.62 -5.50
C CYS A 137 -7.02 -4.10 -5.25
N LYS A 138 -8.03 -4.83 -4.76
CA LYS A 138 -7.93 -6.28 -4.55
C LYS A 138 -7.77 -7.09 -5.85
N CYS A 139 -8.30 -6.60 -6.96
CA CYS A 139 -8.26 -7.34 -8.24
C CYS A 139 -6.84 -7.42 -8.82
N PHE A 140 -6.05 -6.37 -8.63
CA PHE A 140 -4.72 -6.25 -9.21
C PHE A 140 -3.60 -6.16 -8.17
N ALA A 141 -3.95 -6.31 -6.88
CA ALA A 141 -3.04 -6.18 -5.74
C ALA A 141 -2.28 -4.84 -5.76
N ILE A 142 -3.01 -3.73 -5.85
CA ILE A 142 -2.44 -2.38 -5.87
C ILE A 142 -2.74 -1.68 -4.55
N ASP A 143 -1.70 -1.20 -3.88
CA ASP A 143 -1.76 -0.42 -2.65
C ASP A 143 -1.78 1.11 -2.92
N ASP A 144 -2.00 1.90 -1.87
CA ASP A 144 -1.99 3.36 -1.97
C ASP A 144 -0.58 3.91 -2.19
N ALA A 145 0.47 3.25 -1.69
CA ALA A 145 1.85 3.64 -1.87
C ALA A 145 2.25 3.68 -3.36
N LEU A 146 1.85 2.67 -4.14
CA LEU A 146 2.01 2.64 -5.58
C LEU A 146 1.22 3.75 -6.26
N ILE A 147 -0.05 3.93 -5.89
CA ILE A 147 -0.88 5.00 -6.46
C ILE A 147 -0.24 6.37 -6.21
N LYS A 148 0.16 6.68 -4.96
CA LYS A 148 0.84 7.93 -4.57
C LYS A 148 2.12 8.15 -5.37
N ARG A 149 2.94 7.12 -5.52
CA ARG A 149 4.18 7.18 -6.32
C ARG A 149 3.88 7.50 -7.78
N VAL A 150 2.95 6.78 -8.40
CA VAL A 150 2.60 6.95 -9.81
C VAL A 150 1.94 8.31 -10.07
N VAL A 151 1.05 8.76 -9.18
CA VAL A 151 0.42 10.09 -9.23
C VAL A 151 1.48 11.19 -9.18
N SER A 152 2.37 11.15 -8.20
CA SER A 152 3.40 12.19 -8.02
C SER A 152 4.43 12.21 -9.14
N GLN A 153 4.85 11.05 -9.65
CA GLN A 153 5.85 10.97 -10.72
C GLN A 153 5.31 11.40 -12.08
N ASN A 154 4.01 11.23 -12.33
CA ASN A 154 3.38 11.51 -13.62
C ASN A 154 2.45 12.73 -13.61
N ASN A 155 2.31 13.41 -12.47
CA ASN A 155 1.39 14.54 -12.26
C ASN A 155 -0.04 14.20 -12.67
N LEU A 156 -0.56 13.06 -12.19
CA LEU A 156 -1.92 12.62 -12.52
C LEU A 156 -2.95 13.44 -11.73
N GLU A 157 -4.03 13.86 -12.39
CA GLU A 157 -5.05 14.74 -11.79
C GLU A 157 -6.45 14.12 -11.79
N THR A 158 -6.64 13.00 -12.49
CA THR A 158 -7.96 12.36 -12.66
C THR A 158 -7.96 10.87 -12.31
N LEU A 159 -9.13 10.36 -11.89
CA LEU A 159 -9.33 8.94 -11.64
C LEU A 159 -8.97 8.07 -12.87
N ASP A 160 -9.39 8.49 -14.07
CA ASP A 160 -9.12 7.75 -15.31
C ASP A 160 -7.61 7.63 -15.59
N GLU A 161 -6.84 8.69 -15.33
CA GLU A 161 -5.38 8.64 -15.43
C GLU A 161 -4.78 7.65 -14.43
N VAL A 162 -5.24 7.67 -13.17
CA VAL A 162 -4.77 6.72 -12.17
C VAL A 162 -5.09 5.28 -12.60
N ILE A 163 -6.31 5.01 -13.09
CA ILE A 163 -6.68 3.69 -13.61
C ILE A 163 -5.75 3.28 -14.77
N ASN A 164 -5.47 4.19 -15.70
CA ASN A 164 -4.67 3.94 -16.88
C ASN A 164 -3.20 3.63 -16.58
N TYR A 165 -2.62 4.28 -15.55
CA TYR A 165 -1.23 4.09 -15.15
C TYR A 165 -1.02 2.99 -14.10
N THR A 166 -2.02 2.69 -13.26
CA THR A 166 -1.87 1.69 -12.18
C THR A 166 -2.66 0.40 -12.42
N LYS A 167 -3.58 0.39 -13.40
CA LYS A 167 -4.58 -0.66 -13.64
C LYS A 167 -5.64 -0.79 -12.52
N ALA A 168 -5.42 -0.17 -11.36
CA ALA A 168 -6.36 -0.18 -10.24
C ALA A 168 -7.72 0.36 -10.69
N GLY A 169 -8.81 -0.33 -10.33
CA GLY A 169 -10.17 0.10 -10.70
C GLY A 169 -10.61 -0.25 -12.12
N GLY A 170 -9.73 -0.74 -13.01
CA GLY A 170 -10.09 -1.08 -14.39
C GLY A 170 -10.92 -2.36 -14.58
N ALA A 171 -11.04 -3.20 -13.55
CA ALA A 171 -11.78 -4.48 -13.61
C ALA A 171 -13.24 -4.38 -13.13
N CYS A 172 -13.42 -4.07 -11.85
CA CYS A 172 -14.73 -4.12 -11.19
C CYS A 172 -15.22 -2.76 -10.66
N ALA A 173 -14.41 -1.71 -10.77
CA ALA A 173 -14.66 -0.36 -10.24
C ALA A 173 -14.87 -0.23 -8.72
N ALA A 174 -14.83 -1.32 -7.94
CA ALA A 174 -15.14 -1.30 -6.51
C ALA A 174 -14.19 -0.46 -5.63
N CYS A 175 -13.01 -0.11 -6.15
CA CYS A 175 -12.02 0.69 -5.45
C CYS A 175 -11.93 2.15 -5.96
N HIS A 176 -12.82 2.59 -6.85
CA HIS A 176 -12.77 3.95 -7.42
C HIS A 176 -12.80 5.04 -6.35
N GLU A 177 -13.73 4.96 -5.39
CA GLU A 177 -13.83 5.91 -4.28
C GLU A 177 -12.52 6.00 -3.47
N LYS A 178 -11.91 4.85 -3.17
CA LYS A 178 -10.61 4.80 -2.48
C LYS A 178 -9.47 5.40 -3.31
N ILE A 179 -9.48 5.17 -4.62
CA ILE A 179 -8.49 5.77 -5.52
C ILE A 179 -8.63 7.29 -5.54
N GLU A 180 -9.87 7.80 -5.57
CA GLU A 180 -10.15 9.25 -5.51
C GLU A 180 -9.64 9.86 -4.21
N TRP A 181 -9.83 9.21 -3.05
CA TRP A 181 -9.28 9.69 -1.78
C TRP A 181 -7.75 9.78 -1.80
N VAL A 182 -7.07 8.76 -2.33
CA VAL A 182 -5.61 8.77 -2.46
C VAL A 182 -5.15 9.88 -3.40
N LEU A 183 -5.88 10.10 -4.50
CA LEU A 183 -5.60 11.17 -5.46
C LEU A 183 -5.79 12.55 -4.82
N GLU A 184 -6.87 12.77 -4.08
CA GLU A 184 -7.11 14.02 -3.33
C GLU A 184 -6.02 14.30 -2.30
N GLU A 185 -5.58 13.27 -1.57
CA GLU A 185 -4.45 13.37 -0.63
C GLU A 185 -3.18 13.85 -1.35
N CYS A 186 -2.91 13.36 -2.56
CA CYS A 186 -1.75 13.76 -3.35
C CYS A 186 -1.86 15.21 -3.88
N LEU A 187 -3.04 15.65 -4.29
CA LEU A 187 -3.27 16.97 -4.89
C LEU A 187 -3.36 18.10 -3.86
N GLY A 188 -3.47 17.79 -2.57
CA GLY A 188 -3.49 18.78 -1.49
C GLY A 188 -4.74 19.65 -1.49
N THR A 189 -5.82 19.22 -2.15
CA THR A 189 -7.11 19.92 -2.15
C THR A 189 -7.69 19.89 -0.73
N PRO A 190 -8.11 21.03 -0.14
CA PRO A 190 -8.75 21.01 1.17
C PRO A 190 -10.03 20.18 1.06
N LEU A 191 -10.15 19.18 1.94
CA LEU A 191 -11.33 18.34 2.12
C LEU A 191 -12.60 19.20 2.02
N ALA A 192 -13.33 19.11 0.91
CA ALA A 192 -14.74 19.45 0.93
C ALA A 192 -15.39 18.35 1.77
N ASP A 193 -15.92 18.73 2.93
CA ASP A 193 -16.45 17.80 3.95
C ASP A 193 -17.13 16.58 3.32
N PRO A 194 -16.54 15.37 3.44
CA PRO A 194 -17.21 14.17 3.00
C PRO A 194 -18.41 13.93 3.91
N ILE A 195 -19.56 13.66 3.30
CA ILE A 195 -20.68 13.03 3.97
C ILE A 195 -20.17 11.72 4.56
N VAL A 196 -20.07 11.70 5.88
CA VAL A 196 -19.52 10.64 6.72
C VAL A 196 -20.19 9.29 6.46
N THR A 197 -19.38 8.29 6.11
CA THR A 197 -19.54 6.90 6.56
C THR A 197 -18.22 6.43 7.17
N PRO A 198 -18.18 5.91 8.41
CA PRO A 198 -16.93 5.75 9.13
C PRO A 198 -16.29 4.38 8.88
N ALA A 199 -15.06 4.39 8.35
CA ALA A 199 -14.10 3.31 8.48
C ALA A 199 -12.72 3.90 8.85
N SER A 200 -12.34 3.67 10.11
CA SER A 200 -11.01 3.65 10.77
C SER A 200 -10.00 4.80 10.61
N PRO A 201 -9.55 5.43 11.71
CA PRO A 201 -8.31 6.21 11.76
C PRO A 201 -7.17 5.44 12.46
N SER A 202 -6.08 5.19 11.72
CA SER A 202 -4.76 4.84 12.29
C SER A 202 -3.97 6.12 12.56
N LYS A 203 -3.63 6.37 13.84
CA LYS A 203 -2.40 7.05 14.32
C LYS A 203 -2.48 7.30 15.84
N ALA A 204 -2.19 6.28 16.67
CA ALA A 204 -1.77 6.48 18.08
C ALA A 204 -1.14 5.26 18.79
N ASN A 205 -0.44 4.33 18.13
CA ASN A 205 -0.15 3.04 18.77
C ASN A 205 1.32 2.85 19.20
N THR A 206 1.80 3.70 20.12
CA THR A 206 2.72 3.21 21.16
C THR A 206 1.87 2.71 22.31
N ILE A 207 2.18 1.55 22.91
CA ILE A 207 1.44 0.99 24.08
C ILE A 207 1.29 2.04 25.19
N VAL A 208 2.33 2.86 25.40
CA VAL A 208 2.32 3.98 26.37
C VAL A 208 1.33 5.09 25.99
N GLY A 209 1.14 5.35 24.68
CA GLY A 209 0.17 6.31 24.15
C GLY A 209 -1.27 5.83 24.32
N LYS A 210 -1.55 4.55 24.03
CA LYS A 210 -2.87 3.93 24.26
C LYS A 210 -3.25 3.99 25.75
N ILE A 211 -2.34 3.62 26.66
CA ILE A 211 -2.60 3.65 28.11
C ILE A 211 -2.99 5.07 28.55
N ARG A 212 -2.28 6.10 28.09
CA ARG A 212 -2.58 7.51 28.44
C ARG A 212 -3.96 7.96 27.96
N LEU A 213 -4.36 7.56 26.75
CA LEU A 213 -5.67 7.89 26.19
C LEU A 213 -6.80 7.16 26.92
N ILE A 214 -6.57 5.89 27.28
CA ILE A 214 -7.51 5.10 28.08
C ILE A 214 -7.70 5.72 29.46
N GLU A 215 -6.62 6.11 30.14
CA GLU A 215 -6.70 6.79 31.44
C GLU A 215 -7.47 8.12 31.34
N GLN A 216 -7.25 8.91 30.29
CA GLN A 216 -8.01 10.14 30.03
C GLN A 216 -9.49 9.88 29.77
N ALA A 217 -9.83 8.82 29.04
CA ALA A 217 -11.21 8.44 28.79
C ALA A 217 -11.91 7.99 30.09
N LEU A 218 -11.22 7.20 30.93
CA LEU A 218 -11.72 6.76 32.23
C LEU A 218 -11.95 7.96 33.16
N GLU A 219 -11.04 8.93 33.19
CA GLU A 219 -11.16 10.13 34.03
C GLU A 219 -12.41 10.97 33.70
N GLN A 220 -12.86 10.95 32.44
CA GLN A 220 -14.11 11.63 32.05
C GLN A 220 -15.37 10.88 32.50
N VAL A 221 -15.26 9.57 32.76
CA VAL A 221 -16.38 8.72 33.19
C VAL A 221 -16.48 8.65 34.72
N ARG A 222 -15.35 8.76 35.44
CA ARG A 222 -15.31 8.73 36.91
C ARG A 222 -16.33 9.62 37.61
N PRO A 223 -16.55 10.90 37.23
CA PRO A 223 -17.48 11.76 37.97
C PRO A 223 -18.92 11.25 37.95
N GLN A 224 -19.33 10.57 36.88
CA GLN A 224 -20.66 9.96 36.78
C GLN A 224 -20.74 8.69 37.63
N LEU A 225 -19.70 7.84 37.59
CA LEU A 225 -19.66 6.64 38.42
C LEU A 225 -19.60 6.96 39.91
N GLN A 226 -18.84 7.99 40.28
CA GLN A 226 -18.72 8.46 41.67
C GLN A 226 -20.00 9.10 42.17
N ALA A 227 -20.77 9.79 41.30
CA ALA A 227 -22.10 10.26 41.63
C ALA A 227 -23.07 9.11 41.97
N ASP A 228 -22.88 7.95 41.31
CA ASP A 228 -23.63 6.72 41.56
C ASP A 228 -23.01 5.83 42.67
N GLY A 229 -21.93 6.29 43.32
CA GLY A 229 -21.28 5.62 44.44
C GLY A 229 -20.28 4.50 44.08
N GLY A 230 -19.81 4.45 42.84
CA GLY A 230 -18.76 3.53 42.36
C GLY A 230 -17.55 4.24 41.77
N ASP A 231 -16.53 3.48 41.39
CA ASP A 231 -15.36 4.00 40.67
C ASP A 231 -14.73 2.89 39.79
N VAL A 232 -13.87 3.26 38.86
CA VAL A 232 -13.22 2.36 37.89
C VAL A 232 -11.72 2.60 37.84
N GLN A 233 -10.90 1.55 37.91
CA GLN A 233 -9.44 1.67 37.77
C GLN A 233 -8.95 0.82 36.61
N LEU A 234 -8.02 1.36 35.83
CA LEU A 234 -7.32 0.58 34.80
C LEU A 234 -6.39 -0.42 35.49
N SER A 235 -6.52 -1.70 35.14
CA SER A 235 -5.66 -2.78 35.65
C SER A 235 -4.60 -3.17 34.62
N ASP A 236 -5.01 -3.39 33.37
CA ASP A 236 -4.11 -3.81 32.30
C ASP A 236 -4.66 -3.45 30.90
N VAL A 237 -3.79 -3.44 29.90
CA VAL A 237 -4.13 -3.22 28.49
C VAL A 237 -3.31 -4.18 27.62
N GLU A 238 -4.00 -5.11 26.95
CA GLU A 238 -3.41 -6.05 26.00
C GLU A 238 -4.08 -5.86 24.64
N ASP A 239 -3.35 -5.38 23.63
CA ASP A 239 -3.82 -5.17 22.25
C ASP A 239 -5.13 -4.33 22.11
N ASP A 240 -6.27 -5.01 21.96
CA ASP A 240 -7.64 -4.48 21.84
C ASP A 240 -8.51 -4.76 23.09
N MET A 241 -7.91 -5.32 24.14
CA MET A 241 -8.55 -5.69 25.39
C MET A 241 -8.10 -4.76 26.53
N VAL A 242 -9.07 -4.13 27.19
CA VAL A 242 -8.83 -3.23 28.33
C VAL A 242 -9.43 -3.82 29.58
N PHE A 243 -8.57 -4.08 30.57
CA PHE A 243 -8.95 -4.70 31.83
C PHE A 243 -9.16 -3.62 32.89
N VAL A 244 -10.39 -3.51 33.42
CA VAL A 244 -10.75 -2.49 34.41
C VAL A 244 -11.31 -3.12 35.69
N SER A 245 -10.87 -2.62 36.84
CA SER A 245 -11.42 -3.02 38.13
C SER A 245 -12.50 -2.02 38.56
N LEU A 246 -13.73 -2.51 38.72
CA LEU A 246 -14.85 -1.73 39.25
C LEU A 246 -14.87 -1.83 40.77
N THR A 247 -14.97 -0.69 41.44
CA THR A 247 -14.99 -0.58 42.91
C THR A 247 -16.24 0.18 43.39
N GLY A 248 -16.55 0.08 44.68
CA GLY A 248 -17.75 0.71 45.27
C GLY A 248 -19.06 0.03 44.85
N ALA A 249 -20.11 0.81 44.64
CA ALA A 249 -21.45 0.32 44.25
C ALA A 249 -21.47 -0.39 42.88
N CYS A 250 -20.43 -0.23 42.06
CA CYS A 250 -20.28 -0.89 40.77
C CYS A 250 -19.74 -2.33 40.86
N ASN A 251 -19.26 -2.77 42.03
CA ASN A 251 -18.77 -4.13 42.23
C ASN A 251 -19.96 -5.08 42.49
N GLY A 252 -20.34 -5.89 41.49
CA GLY A 252 -21.42 -6.88 41.60
C GLY A 252 -22.85 -6.34 41.44
N CYS A 253 -23.02 -5.09 40.99
CA CYS A 253 -24.34 -4.56 40.64
C CYS A 253 -24.90 -5.27 39.40
N GLY A 254 -26.19 -5.60 39.37
CA GLY A 254 -26.86 -6.22 38.20
C GLY A 254 -26.90 -5.33 36.96
N LEU A 255 -26.50 -4.06 37.08
CA LEU A 255 -26.35 -3.09 36.01
C LEU A 255 -24.87 -2.83 35.63
N SER A 256 -23.91 -3.55 36.23
CA SER A 256 -22.48 -3.40 35.93
C SER A 256 -22.16 -3.62 34.46
N GLY A 257 -22.93 -4.48 33.76
CA GLY A 257 -22.82 -4.67 32.32
C GLY A 257 -23.16 -3.42 31.51
N ALA A 258 -24.13 -2.60 31.95
CA ALA A 258 -24.46 -1.34 31.29
C ALA A 258 -23.36 -0.29 31.52
N THR A 259 -22.74 -0.31 32.72
CA THR A 259 -21.59 0.52 33.04
C THR A 259 -20.37 0.16 32.22
N LEU A 260 -20.07 -1.14 32.06
CA LEU A 260 -18.97 -1.63 31.22
C LEU A 260 -19.20 -1.26 29.75
N ALA A 261 -20.41 -1.44 29.23
CA ALA A 261 -20.75 -1.04 27.86
C ALA A 261 -20.60 0.47 27.63
N MET A 262 -20.93 1.29 28.63
CA MET A 262 -20.70 2.74 28.57
C MET A 262 -19.20 3.09 28.53
N ILE A 263 -18.40 2.41 29.36
CA ILE A 263 -16.94 2.59 29.39
C ILE A 263 -16.32 2.12 28.07
N GLU A 264 -16.76 0.98 27.55
CA GLU A 264 -16.35 0.42 26.26
C GLU A 264 -16.63 1.37 25.11
N GLN A 265 -17.85 1.92 25.05
CA GLN A 265 -18.23 2.89 24.04
C GLN A 265 -17.38 4.17 24.12
N LYS A 266 -17.07 4.63 25.34
CA LYS A 266 -16.29 5.85 25.56
C LYS A 266 -14.81 5.65 25.18
N ILE A 267 -14.22 4.53 25.58
CA ILE A 267 -12.83 4.18 25.27
C ILE A 267 -12.67 3.95 23.76
N SER A 268 -13.60 3.21 23.15
CA SER A 268 -13.60 2.97 21.69
C SER A 268 -13.75 4.29 20.91
N ALA A 269 -14.57 5.23 21.40
CA ALA A 269 -14.73 6.54 20.79
C ALA A 269 -13.47 7.42 20.90
N VAL A 270 -12.70 7.30 21.99
CA VAL A 270 -11.46 8.07 22.20
C VAL A 270 -10.29 7.49 21.43
N LEU A 271 -10.19 6.16 21.34
CA LEU A 271 -9.12 5.47 20.62
C LEU A 271 -9.37 5.33 19.12
N GLY A 272 -10.62 5.47 18.66
CA GLY A 272 -10.96 5.30 17.24
C GLY A 272 -10.89 3.85 16.76
N GLU A 273 -10.74 2.90 17.68
CA GLU A 273 -10.66 1.46 17.44
C GLU A 273 -11.73 0.74 18.28
N THR A 274 -12.17 -0.44 17.85
CA THR A 274 -13.08 -1.27 18.66
C THR A 274 -12.30 -1.90 19.80
N ILE A 275 -12.63 -1.54 21.04
CA ILE A 275 -11.96 -2.06 22.23
C ILE A 275 -12.96 -2.83 23.06
N THR A 276 -12.57 -4.00 23.55
CA THR A 276 -13.42 -4.79 24.47
C THR A 276 -12.97 -4.56 25.91
N VAL A 277 -13.91 -4.15 26.79
CA VAL A 277 -13.61 -3.87 28.20
C VAL A 277 -13.99 -5.04 29.08
N TYR A 278 -13.02 -5.61 29.79
CA TYR A 278 -13.21 -6.73 30.69
C TYR A 278 -13.12 -6.29 32.16
N PRO A 279 -14.08 -6.69 33.01
CA PRO A 279 -13.99 -6.43 34.44
C PRO A 279 -12.96 -7.36 35.10
N THR A 280 -12.01 -6.79 35.83
CA THR A 280 -11.10 -7.54 36.71
C THR A 280 -11.63 -7.53 38.13
N GLY A 281 -12.33 -8.61 38.51
CA GLY A 281 -12.92 -8.77 39.84
C GLY A 281 -13.36 -10.20 40.17
N ALA A 282 -12.54 -10.88 40.99
CA ALA A 282 -12.80 -12.07 41.80
C ALA A 282 -13.70 -13.18 41.22
N ALA A 283 -13.17 -13.99 40.31
CA ALA A 283 -13.50 -15.41 40.32
C ALA A 283 -12.87 -16.04 41.58
N SER A 284 -13.63 -16.11 42.67
CA SER A 284 -13.41 -17.18 43.65
C SER A 284 -13.62 -18.50 42.92
N LEU A 285 -12.59 -19.33 42.95
CA LEU A 285 -12.58 -20.75 42.67
C LEU A 285 -13.90 -21.43 43.10
N ALA A 286 -14.40 -22.28 42.20
CA ALA A 286 -15.01 -23.56 42.56
C ALA A 286 -14.25 -24.65 41.80
#